data_AF-A0A166BKL6-F1
#
_entry.id   AF-A0A166BKL6-F1
#
_cell.length_a   1.000
_cell.length_b   1.000
_cell.length_c   1.000
_cell.angle_alpha   90.00
_cell.angle_beta   90.00
_cell.angle_gamma   90.00
#
_symmetry.space_group_name_H-M   'P 1'
#
loop_
_entity.id
_entity.type
_entity.pdbx_description
1 polymer ?
#
loop_
_entity_poly.entity_id
_entity_poly.type
_entity_poly.pdbx_seq_one_letter_code
_entity_poly.pdbx_strand_id
1 'polypeptide(L)'
;MINNNKYCSHCGKVIPYDAKRCMYCDSYVGNVNNPCNQAQIINDHELNKHYKQNNYNSPNNPQQQMKHTSMTHSNYHRVEYSKVLPLSKYFLLMVLTCGLYNIYWFYKNLKYIKNYHDEDISVGLRTFCFCFVPIAGLLVFYEFLDDMNHYAKSKGLETYSSGLQLLGIILSNFFVLIPLYPWFFMNIQETINEYWRLEEPNLPIKRSFSSGEFIVLIVGGIITLIFYYMFFIAAMGALQNM
;
A
#
# COMPACT_ATOMS: atom_id res chain seq x y z
N MET A 1 -37.09 -2.51 -10.99
CA MET A 1 -35.91 -1.97 -11.69
C MET A 1 -34.73 -2.10 -10.73
N ILE A 2 -33.75 -2.93 -11.05
CA ILE A 2 -32.57 -3.13 -10.19
C ILE A 2 -31.67 -1.91 -10.40
N ASN A 3 -31.53 -1.06 -9.38
CA ASN A 3 -30.61 0.07 -9.43
C ASN A 3 -29.18 -0.46 -9.26
N ASN A 4 -28.56 -0.85 -10.38
CA ASN A 4 -27.13 -1.10 -10.41
C ASN A 4 -26.41 0.24 -10.25
N ASN A 5 -25.71 0.39 -9.13
CA ASN A 5 -24.89 1.55 -8.82
C ASN A 5 -23.42 1.12 -8.74
N LYS A 6 -22.49 2.02 -9.07
CA LYS A 6 -21.03 1.84 -8.93
C LYS A 6 -20.43 2.97 -8.10
N TYR A 7 -19.22 2.79 -7.58
CA TYR A 7 -18.51 3.84 -6.83
C TYR A 7 -17.52 4.57 -7.74
N CYS A 8 -17.44 5.90 -7.62
CA CYS A 8 -16.44 6.68 -8.33
C CYS A 8 -15.04 6.47 -7.73
N SER A 9 -14.06 6.10 -8.57
CA SER A 9 -12.65 5.90 -8.18
C SER A 9 -11.93 7.16 -7.70
N HIS A 10 -12.44 8.35 -8.06
CA HIS A 10 -11.85 9.63 -7.67
C HIS A 10 -12.46 10.21 -6.39
N CYS A 11 -13.77 10.08 -6.17
CA CYS A 11 -14.47 10.71 -5.05
C CYS A 11 -15.20 9.76 -4.09
N GLY A 12 -15.25 8.47 -4.39
CA GLY A 12 -15.86 7.45 -3.52
C GLY A 12 -17.39 7.52 -3.39
N LYS A 13 -18.07 8.39 -4.15
CA LYS A 13 -19.53 8.52 -4.11
C LYS A 13 -20.20 7.52 -5.03
N VAL A 14 -21.39 7.08 -4.63
CA VAL A 14 -22.27 6.19 -5.40
C VAL A 14 -22.78 6.95 -6.62
N ILE A 15 -22.56 6.37 -7.79
CA ILE A 15 -22.99 6.89 -9.09
C ILE A 15 -23.76 5.79 -9.84
N PRO A 16 -24.65 6.16 -10.79
CA PRO A 16 -25.33 5.21 -11.65
C PRO A 16 -24.32 4.34 -12.43
N TYR A 17 -24.65 3.07 -12.67
CA TYR A 17 -23.76 2.14 -13.39
C TYR A 17 -23.42 2.62 -14.81
N ASP A 18 -24.37 3.26 -15.49
CA ASP A 18 -24.26 3.82 -16.84
C ASP A 18 -23.57 5.19 -16.90
N ALA A 19 -23.27 5.81 -15.75
CA ALA A 19 -22.64 7.12 -15.71
C ALA A 19 -21.21 7.06 -16.29
N LYS A 20 -20.97 7.83 -17.37
CA LYS A 20 -19.63 8.03 -17.96
C LYS A 20 -18.80 9.08 -17.23
N ARG A 21 -19.45 9.93 -16.45
CA ARG A 21 -18.85 11.04 -15.70
C ARG A 21 -19.45 11.10 -14.30
N CYS A 22 -18.61 11.36 -13.30
CA CYS A 22 -19.08 11.48 -11.93
C CYS A 22 -19.76 12.84 -11.71
N MET A 23 -21.02 12.81 -11.28
CA MET A 23 -21.82 14.00 -10.95
C MET A 23 -21.30 14.82 -9.76
N TYR A 24 -20.33 14.32 -9.00
CA TYR A 24 -19.83 14.98 -7.79
C TYR A 24 -18.40 15.53 -7.89
N CYS A 25 -17.56 14.95 -8.73
CA CYS A 25 -16.15 15.35 -8.88
C CYS A 25 -15.74 15.57 -10.33
N ASP A 26 -16.68 15.43 -11.26
CA ASP A 26 -16.51 15.71 -12.69
C ASP A 26 -15.47 14.84 -13.44
N SER A 27 -14.92 13.83 -12.75
CA SER A 27 -13.98 12.86 -13.32
C SER A 27 -14.68 11.86 -14.25
N TYR A 28 -14.03 11.49 -15.36
CA TYR A 28 -14.50 10.42 -16.24
C TYR A 28 -14.39 9.05 -15.57
N VAL A 29 -15.48 8.30 -15.62
CA VAL A 29 -15.67 6.95 -15.06
C VAL A 29 -16.13 6.05 -16.20
N GLY A 30 -15.25 5.92 -17.20
CA GLY A 30 -15.51 5.15 -18.42
C GLY A 30 -15.74 3.66 -18.14
N ASN A 31 -16.62 3.06 -18.93
CA ASN A 31 -16.87 1.62 -18.94
C ASN A 31 -15.58 0.88 -19.31
N VAL A 32 -15.28 -0.20 -18.60
CA VAL A 32 -14.07 -1.00 -18.74
C VAL A 32 -14.10 -1.76 -20.07
N ASN A 33 -13.69 -1.13 -21.17
CA ASN A 33 -13.43 -1.78 -22.46
C ASN A 33 -12.21 -1.12 -23.12
N ASN A 34 -11.11 -0.98 -22.37
CA ASN A 34 -9.82 -0.54 -22.92
C ASN A 34 -8.81 -1.71 -22.81
N PRO A 35 -8.26 -2.21 -23.93
CA PRO A 35 -7.59 -3.52 -24.02
C PRO A 35 -6.18 -3.61 -23.42
N CYS A 36 -5.77 -2.71 -22.52
CA CYS A 36 -4.40 -2.71 -21.98
C CYS A 36 -4.18 -3.46 -20.65
N ASN A 37 -5.13 -4.24 -20.13
CA ASN A 37 -4.93 -5.02 -18.89
C ASN A 37 -5.50 -6.44 -19.00
N GLN A 38 -5.02 -7.23 -19.95
CA GLN A 38 -5.43 -8.63 -20.16
C GLN A 38 -4.79 -9.63 -19.18
N ALA A 39 -4.75 -9.27 -17.89
CA ALA A 39 -4.38 -10.17 -16.80
C ALA A 39 -5.51 -10.35 -15.76
N GLN A 40 -6.71 -9.80 -16.00
CA GLN A 40 -7.80 -9.76 -15.00
C GLN A 40 -9.09 -10.52 -15.38
N ILE A 41 -9.09 -11.45 -16.35
CA ILE A 41 -10.36 -12.10 -16.78
C ILE A 41 -10.43 -13.61 -16.49
N ILE A 42 -9.36 -14.28 -16.03
CA ILE A 42 -9.41 -15.76 -15.93
C ILE A 42 -10.14 -16.28 -14.67
N ASN A 43 -10.32 -15.49 -13.60
CA ASN A 43 -10.80 -16.06 -12.32
C ASN A 43 -12.25 -15.77 -11.92
N ASP A 44 -12.99 -14.91 -12.65
CA ASP A 44 -14.38 -14.59 -12.28
C ASP A 44 -15.42 -15.65 -12.67
N HIS A 45 -15.04 -16.63 -13.51
CA HIS A 45 -15.99 -17.64 -14.01
C HIS A 45 -16.15 -18.88 -13.10
N GLU A 46 -15.23 -19.12 -12.15
CA GLU A 46 -15.32 -20.29 -11.25
C GLU A 46 -15.98 -20.00 -9.88
N LEU A 47 -15.92 -18.76 -9.38
CA LEU A 47 -16.48 -18.41 -8.07
C LEU A 47 -18.02 -18.36 -8.04
N ASN A 48 -18.66 -18.18 -9.20
CA ASN A 48 -20.11 -18.00 -9.31
C ASN A 48 -20.94 -19.31 -9.25
N LYS A 49 -20.30 -20.49 -9.22
CA LYS A 49 -21.02 -21.78 -9.15
C LYS A 49 -21.46 -22.18 -7.74
N HIS A 50 -20.87 -21.61 -6.68
CA HIS A 50 -21.09 -22.10 -5.31
C HIS A 50 -22.10 -21.30 -4.47
N TYR A 51 -22.62 -20.17 -4.94
CA TYR A 51 -23.38 -19.23 -4.08
C TYR A 51 -24.90 -19.15 -4.31
N LYS A 52 -25.52 -20.13 -5.00
CA LYS A 52 -26.98 -20.17 -5.15
C LYS A 52 -27.60 -21.47 -4.69
N GLN A 53 -27.58 -21.68 -3.37
CA GLN A 53 -28.60 -22.47 -2.67
C GLN A 53 -28.71 -21.94 -1.23
N ASN A 54 -29.74 -21.14 -0.96
CA ASN A 54 -30.73 -21.40 0.08
C ASN A 54 -31.67 -20.20 0.28
N ASN A 55 -32.95 -20.56 0.25
CA ASN A 55 -34.18 -19.77 0.33
C ASN A 55 -34.43 -19.20 1.74
N TYR A 56 -35.25 -18.14 1.87
CA TYR A 56 -36.59 -18.23 2.47
C TYR A 56 -37.39 -16.91 2.32
N ASN A 57 -38.64 -17.06 1.89
CA ASN A 57 -39.67 -16.03 1.72
C ASN A 57 -40.36 -15.66 3.04
N SER A 58 -40.77 -14.40 3.23
CA SER A 58 -42.13 -14.04 3.71
C SER A 58 -42.41 -12.52 3.59
N PRO A 59 -43.68 -12.07 3.39
CA PRO A 59 -44.01 -10.73 2.87
C PRO A 59 -44.62 -9.77 3.92
N ASN A 60 -44.52 -8.45 3.66
CA ASN A 60 -45.62 -7.44 3.71
C ASN A 60 -45.15 -6.00 4.04
N ASN A 61 -45.35 -5.14 3.02
CA ASN A 61 -45.64 -3.71 2.83
C ASN A 61 -45.88 -2.71 4.02
N PRO A 62 -46.01 -1.37 3.77
CA PRO A 62 -45.09 -0.34 4.28
C PRO A 62 -45.78 0.74 5.16
N GLN A 63 -45.03 1.53 5.94
CA GLN A 63 -45.37 2.94 6.19
C GLN A 63 -44.28 3.71 6.95
N GLN A 64 -44.15 4.96 6.51
CA GLN A 64 -43.23 6.02 6.94
C GLN A 64 -43.43 6.42 8.40
N GLN A 65 -42.36 6.85 9.08
CA GLN A 65 -42.43 7.99 9.98
C GLN A 65 -41.06 8.68 10.10
N MET A 66 -41.02 9.90 9.56
CA MET A 66 -39.92 10.84 9.67
C MET A 66 -39.85 11.38 11.10
N LYS A 67 -38.73 11.19 11.79
CA LYS A 67 -38.36 12.01 12.96
C LYS A 67 -37.30 13.00 12.54
N HIS A 68 -37.70 14.27 12.46
CA HIS A 68 -36.79 15.40 12.40
C HIS A 68 -36.05 15.49 13.74
N THR A 69 -34.83 14.96 13.78
CA THR A 69 -33.84 15.36 14.77
C THR A 69 -32.71 16.05 14.01
N SER A 70 -32.71 17.37 14.03
CA SER A 70 -31.60 18.20 13.60
C SER A 70 -30.42 17.99 14.55
N MET A 71 -29.50 17.10 14.16
CA MET A 71 -28.14 17.04 14.70
C MET A 71 -27.17 17.26 13.54
N THR A 72 -26.61 18.45 13.48
CA THR A 72 -25.48 18.80 12.62
C THR A 72 -24.21 18.13 13.16
N HIS A 73 -24.07 16.83 12.92
CA HIS A 73 -22.76 16.21 12.81
C HIS A 73 -22.51 15.97 11.33
N SER A 74 -21.61 16.76 10.76
CA SER A 74 -21.06 16.50 9.43
C SER A 74 -20.44 15.10 9.45
N ASN A 75 -21.18 14.11 8.98
CA ASN A 75 -20.68 12.78 8.67
C ASN A 75 -19.68 12.93 7.51
N TYR A 76 -18.44 13.27 7.86
CA TYR A 76 -17.33 13.08 6.97
C TYR A 76 -17.20 11.56 6.81
N HIS A 77 -17.82 11.01 5.78
CA HIS A 77 -17.55 9.64 5.35
C HIS A 77 -16.06 9.56 5.01
N ARG A 78 -15.24 9.15 5.98
CA ARG A 78 -13.85 8.79 5.72
C ARG A 78 -13.93 7.54 4.85
N VAL A 79 -13.67 7.72 3.56
CA VAL A 79 -13.46 6.61 2.64
C VAL A 79 -12.29 5.81 3.21
N GLU A 80 -12.56 4.57 3.57
CA GLU A 80 -11.52 3.63 3.96
C GLU A 80 -10.77 3.21 2.70
N TYR A 81 -9.44 3.26 2.75
CA TYR A 81 -8.59 2.91 1.62
C TYR A 81 -7.89 1.60 1.90
N SER A 82 -7.65 0.83 0.84
CA SER A 82 -6.86 -0.40 0.94
C SER A 82 -5.42 -0.08 1.36
N LYS A 83 -4.79 -1.02 2.07
CA LYS A 83 -3.38 -0.97 2.47
C LYS A 83 -2.40 -1.14 1.29
N VAL A 84 -2.90 -1.45 0.10
CA VAL A 84 -2.11 -1.54 -1.15
C VAL A 84 -1.38 -0.22 -1.43
N LEU A 85 -0.08 -0.31 -1.70
CA LEU A 85 0.78 0.82 -2.06
C LEU A 85 1.23 0.71 -3.52
N PRO A 86 0.84 1.64 -4.41
CA PRO A 86 1.30 1.62 -5.80
C PRO A 86 2.83 1.59 -5.93
N LEU A 87 3.35 0.64 -6.71
CA LEU A 87 4.79 0.41 -6.89
C LEU A 87 5.53 1.66 -7.39
N SER A 88 4.97 2.39 -8.36
CA SER A 88 5.58 3.63 -8.86
C SER A 88 5.71 4.71 -7.79
N LYS A 89 4.72 4.80 -6.88
CA LYS A 89 4.76 5.76 -5.77
C LYS A 89 5.83 5.38 -4.76
N TYR A 90 5.91 4.09 -4.44
CA TYR A 90 6.94 3.55 -3.56
C TYR A 90 8.35 3.80 -4.10
N PHE A 91 8.58 3.47 -5.38
CA PHE A 91 9.84 3.71 -6.06
C PHE A 91 10.26 5.19 -6.03
N LEU A 92 9.35 6.10 -6.35
CA LEU A 92 9.61 7.54 -6.31
C LEU A 92 10.02 8.01 -4.91
N LEU A 93 9.30 7.56 -3.87
CA LEU A 93 9.59 7.93 -2.49
C LEU A 93 10.95 7.40 -2.03
N MET A 94 11.29 6.16 -2.41
CA MET A 94 12.58 5.54 -2.08
C MET A 94 13.74 6.28 -2.76
N VAL A 95 13.63 6.60 -4.05
CA VAL A 95 14.70 7.30 -4.80
C VAL A 95 14.89 8.73 -4.28
N LEU A 96 13.80 9.49 -4.09
CA LEU A 96 13.89 10.88 -3.64
C LEU A 96 14.43 11.03 -2.21
N THR A 97 14.22 10.01 -1.36
CA THR A 97 14.72 10.01 0.02
C THR A 97 16.00 9.21 0.19
N CYS A 98 16.62 8.75 -0.90
CA CYS A 98 17.80 7.87 -0.90
C CYS A 98 17.68 6.67 0.06
N GLY A 99 16.49 6.05 0.11
CA GLY A 99 16.22 4.88 0.95
C GLY A 99 15.74 5.20 2.37
N LEU A 100 15.76 6.45 2.85
CA LEU A 100 15.23 6.80 4.18
C LEU A 100 13.74 6.47 4.32
N TYR A 101 12.98 6.55 3.23
CA TYR A 101 11.57 6.16 3.20
C TYR A 101 11.35 4.68 3.59
N ASN A 102 12.34 3.80 3.40
CA ASN A 102 12.23 2.37 3.74
C ASN A 102 11.95 2.16 5.23
N ILE A 103 12.46 3.04 6.10
CA ILE A 103 12.20 2.99 7.55
C ILE A 103 10.72 3.28 7.85
N TYR A 104 10.17 4.33 7.23
CA TYR A 104 8.75 4.68 7.38
C TYR A 104 7.85 3.59 6.80
N TRP A 105 8.22 3.06 5.64
CA TRP A 105 7.54 1.95 5.00
C TRP A 105 7.51 0.70 5.89
N PHE A 106 8.65 0.34 6.47
CA PHE A 106 8.76 -0.79 7.39
C PHE A 106 7.85 -0.62 8.61
N TYR A 107 7.91 0.55 9.27
CA TYR A 107 7.01 0.90 10.37
C TYR A 107 5.53 0.78 9.99
N LYS A 108 5.16 1.30 8.81
CA LYS A 108 3.78 1.32 8.33
C LYS A 108 3.26 -0.11 8.08
N ASN A 109 4.07 -0.98 7.49
CA ASN A 109 3.70 -2.38 7.26
C ASN A 109 3.59 -3.17 8.57
N LEU A 110 4.53 -3.02 9.50
CA LEU A 110 4.43 -3.62 10.83
C LEU A 110 3.15 -3.19 11.57
N LYS A 111 2.78 -1.91 11.46
CA LYS A 111 1.52 -1.41 12.03
C LYS A 111 0.30 -2.06 11.39
N TYR A 112 0.34 -2.31 10.08
CA TYR A 112 -0.75 -2.99 9.38
C TYR A 112 -0.89 -4.44 9.78
N ILE A 113 0.22 -5.18 9.88
CA ILE A 113 0.24 -6.58 10.33
C ILE A 113 -0.29 -6.66 11.76
N LYS A 114 0.25 -5.85 12.67
CA LYS A 114 -0.19 -5.80 14.07
C LYS A 114 -1.70 -5.58 14.19
N ASN A 115 -2.22 -4.56 13.51
CA ASN A 115 -3.64 -4.21 13.60
C ASN A 115 -4.54 -5.27 12.94
N TYR A 116 -4.00 -6.05 12.01
CA TYR A 116 -4.77 -7.04 11.25
C TYR A 116 -4.82 -8.40 11.94
N HIS A 117 -3.67 -8.87 12.43
CA HIS A 117 -3.53 -10.18 13.08
C HIS A 117 -3.65 -10.10 14.61
N ASP A 118 -3.88 -8.90 15.17
CA ASP A 118 -3.99 -8.61 16.61
C ASP A 118 -2.81 -9.18 17.44
N GLU A 119 -1.64 -9.23 16.81
CA GLU A 119 -0.44 -9.77 17.44
C GLU A 119 0.20 -8.73 18.37
N ASP A 120 0.74 -9.19 19.50
CA ASP A 120 1.48 -8.39 20.50
C ASP A 120 2.88 -7.98 20.00
N ILE A 121 2.94 -7.45 18.78
CA ILE A 121 4.18 -6.95 18.18
C ILE A 121 4.48 -5.55 18.72
N SER A 122 5.70 -5.35 19.18
CA SER A 122 6.24 -4.04 19.54
C SER A 122 6.73 -3.29 18.29
N VAL A 123 5.79 -2.67 17.55
CA VAL A 123 6.06 -1.95 16.29
C VAL A 123 7.18 -0.91 16.44
N GLY A 124 7.16 -0.15 17.55
CA GLY A 124 8.17 0.87 17.83
C GLY A 124 9.55 0.28 18.09
N LEU A 125 9.63 -0.80 18.87
CA LEU A 125 10.90 -1.45 19.21
C LEU A 125 11.53 -2.11 17.97
N ARG A 126 10.75 -2.85 17.17
CA ARG A 126 11.24 -3.45 15.92
C ARG A 126 11.76 -2.38 14.95
N THR A 127 11.04 -1.27 14.80
CA THR A 127 11.49 -0.14 13.95
C THR A 127 12.75 0.52 14.50
N PHE A 128 12.86 0.68 15.82
CA PHE A 128 14.05 1.22 16.47
C PHE A 128 15.27 0.30 16.26
N CYS A 129 15.12 -1.00 16.49
CA CYS A 129 16.18 -1.99 16.25
C CYS A 129 16.63 -1.98 14.78
N PHE A 130 15.68 -1.90 13.84
CA PHE A 130 15.98 -1.77 12.41
C PHE A 130 16.82 -0.54 12.08
N CYS A 131 16.57 0.60 12.74
CA CYS A 131 17.25 1.86 12.44
C CYS A 131 18.61 2.02 13.14
N PHE A 132 18.74 1.59 14.40
CA PHE A 132 19.88 1.97 15.25
C PHE A 132 20.82 0.80 15.57
N VAL A 133 20.41 -0.44 15.37
CA VAL A 133 21.22 -1.62 15.71
C VAL A 133 21.46 -2.44 14.45
N PRO A 134 22.65 -2.38 13.82
CA PRO A 134 22.87 -2.98 12.50
C PRO A 134 22.54 -4.48 12.42
N ILE A 135 23.07 -5.28 13.36
CA ILE A 135 22.87 -6.75 13.34
C ILE A 135 21.44 -7.11 13.72
N ALA A 136 20.92 -6.56 14.81
CA ALA A 136 19.54 -6.82 15.24
C ALA A 136 18.53 -6.32 14.21
N GLY A 137 18.83 -5.23 13.50
CA GLY A 137 18.00 -4.69 12.43
C GLY A 137 17.90 -5.65 11.25
N LEU A 138 18.98 -6.34 10.88
CA LEU A 138 18.93 -7.39 9.86
C LEU A 138 18.07 -8.58 10.30
N LEU A 139 18.17 -9.00 11.57
CA LEU A 139 17.34 -10.08 12.11
C LEU A 139 15.86 -9.70 12.15
N VAL A 140 15.54 -8.51 12.66
CA VAL A 140 14.16 -7.99 12.71
C VAL A 140 13.58 -7.82 11.30
N PHE A 141 14.40 -7.42 10.34
CA PHE A 141 13.95 -7.32 8.95
C PHE A 141 13.76 -8.71 8.33
N TYR A 142 14.62 -9.68 8.62
CA TYR A 142 14.43 -11.07 8.22
C TYR A 142 13.12 -11.66 8.76
N GLU A 143 12.85 -11.48 10.06
CA GLU A 143 11.59 -11.89 10.69
C GLU A 143 10.40 -11.29 9.94
N PHE A 144 10.43 -9.98 9.66
CA PHE A 144 9.36 -9.34 8.88
C PHE A 144 9.20 -9.93 7.47
N LEU A 145 10.31 -10.21 6.77
CA LEU A 145 10.25 -10.83 5.44
C LEU A 145 9.65 -12.24 5.51
N ASP A 146 9.97 -12.98 6.57
CA ASP A 146 9.48 -14.33 6.78
C ASP A 146 8.00 -14.36 7.19
N ASP A 147 7.58 -13.47 8.08
CA ASP A 147 6.19 -13.25 8.46
C ASP A 147 5.34 -12.97 7.21
N MET A 148 5.78 -12.01 6.38
CA MET A 148 5.09 -11.68 5.12
C MET A 148 5.07 -12.85 4.14
N ASN A 149 6.16 -13.60 4.04
CA ASN A 149 6.23 -14.79 3.20
C ASN A 149 5.26 -15.88 3.68
N HIS A 150 5.19 -16.11 4.98
CA HIS A 150 4.28 -17.05 5.61
C HIS A 150 2.81 -16.68 5.34
N TYR A 151 2.44 -15.41 5.55
CA TYR A 151 1.09 -14.94 5.27
C TYR A 151 0.73 -15.05 3.78
N ALA A 152 1.64 -14.70 2.87
CA ALA A 152 1.38 -14.81 1.43
C ALA A 152 1.27 -16.28 0.97
N LYS A 153 2.13 -17.18 1.47
CA LYS A 153 2.04 -18.63 1.21
C LYS A 153 0.74 -19.24 1.73
N SER A 154 0.24 -18.77 2.88
CA SER A 154 -1.04 -19.24 3.43
C SER A 154 -2.23 -18.98 2.49
N LYS A 155 -2.10 -18.02 1.58
CA LYS A 155 -3.09 -17.68 0.55
C LYS A 155 -2.80 -18.33 -0.81
N GLY A 156 -1.78 -19.17 -0.91
CA GLY A 156 -1.39 -19.86 -2.15
C GLY A 156 -0.66 -18.98 -3.16
N LEU A 157 -0.07 -17.86 -2.74
CA LEU A 157 0.75 -17.01 -3.60
C LEU A 157 2.15 -17.62 -3.77
N GLU A 158 2.71 -17.50 -4.99
CA GLU A 158 4.12 -17.73 -5.22
C GLU A 158 4.91 -16.53 -4.68
N THR A 159 5.89 -16.78 -3.82
CA THR A 159 6.58 -15.75 -3.05
C THR A 159 8.09 -15.85 -3.18
N TYR A 160 8.78 -14.78 -2.75
CA TYR A 160 10.22 -14.76 -2.65
C TYR A 160 10.74 -15.65 -1.50
N SER A 161 12.02 -16.01 -1.58
CA SER A 161 12.75 -16.60 -0.46
C SER A 161 13.21 -15.51 0.50
N SER A 162 12.77 -15.55 1.77
CA SER A 162 13.07 -14.55 2.80
C SER A 162 14.58 -14.31 2.95
N GLY A 163 15.38 -15.40 2.94
CA GLY A 163 16.84 -15.33 3.07
C GLY A 163 17.56 -14.81 1.84
N LEU A 164 17.14 -15.21 0.63
CA LEU A 164 17.75 -14.73 -0.62
C LEU A 164 17.49 -13.23 -0.81
N GLN A 165 16.29 -12.80 -0.42
CA GLN A 165 15.88 -11.41 -0.46
C GLN A 165 16.73 -10.55 0.48
N LEU A 166 16.93 -10.99 1.72
CA LEU A 166 17.81 -10.32 2.68
C LEU A 166 19.26 -10.26 2.17
N LEU A 167 19.78 -11.39 1.69
CA LEU A 167 21.15 -11.49 1.16
C LEU A 167 21.34 -10.52 -0.02
N GLY A 168 20.38 -10.47 -0.94
CA GLY A 168 20.40 -9.54 -2.07
C GLY A 168 20.40 -8.07 -1.64
N ILE A 169 19.63 -7.72 -0.61
CA ILE A 169 19.63 -6.37 -0.03
C ILE A 169 20.99 -6.04 0.59
N ILE A 170 21.61 -6.97 1.32
CA ILE A 170 22.95 -6.78 1.89
C ILE A 170 23.98 -6.56 0.76
N LEU A 171 23.97 -7.42 -0.26
CA LEU A 171 24.90 -7.34 -1.39
C LEU A 171 24.66 -6.10 -2.27
N SER A 172 23.43 -5.59 -2.35
CA SER A 172 23.14 -4.37 -3.11
C SER A 172 23.67 -3.09 -2.46
N ASN A 173 24.17 -3.13 -1.23
CA ASN A 173 24.86 -1.98 -0.63
C ASN A 173 26.27 -1.75 -1.20
N PHE A 174 26.85 -2.71 -1.93
CA PHE A 174 28.12 -2.51 -2.62
C PHE A 174 27.94 -1.60 -3.84
N PHE A 175 28.86 -0.65 -4.07
CA PHE A 175 28.75 0.41 -5.08
C PHE A 175 28.28 -0.06 -6.47
N VAL A 176 28.75 -1.22 -6.91
CA VAL A 176 28.39 -1.83 -8.22
C VAL A 176 26.95 -2.33 -8.27
N LEU A 177 26.41 -2.75 -7.12
CA LEU A 177 25.09 -3.38 -7.00
C LEU A 177 24.01 -2.43 -6.43
N ILE A 178 24.36 -1.18 -6.10
CA ILE A 178 23.40 -0.14 -5.66
C ILE A 178 22.18 -0.02 -6.59
N PRO A 179 22.31 -0.07 -7.93
CA PRO A 179 21.14 -0.01 -8.81
C PRO A 179 20.14 -1.15 -8.61
N LEU A 180 20.54 -2.27 -8.02
CA LEU A 180 19.67 -3.41 -7.72
C LEU A 180 18.92 -3.25 -6.40
N TYR A 181 19.33 -2.33 -5.52
CA TYR A 181 18.70 -2.13 -4.22
C TYR A 181 17.19 -1.83 -4.35
N PRO A 182 16.73 -0.93 -5.24
CA PRO A 182 15.32 -0.72 -5.49
C PRO A 182 14.55 -1.98 -5.93
N TRP A 183 15.19 -2.82 -6.75
CA TRP A 183 14.54 -4.01 -7.32
C TRP A 183 14.13 -5.00 -6.22
N PHE A 184 15.00 -5.21 -5.23
CA PHE A 184 14.68 -6.06 -4.09
C PHE A 184 13.47 -5.53 -3.31
N PHE A 185 13.45 -4.26 -2.93
CA PHE A 185 12.30 -3.71 -2.19
C PHE A 185 11.00 -3.73 -3.01
N MET A 186 11.08 -3.54 -4.32
CA MET A 186 9.91 -3.62 -5.20
C MET A 186 9.31 -5.02 -5.24
N ASN A 187 10.14 -6.06 -5.28
CA ASN A 187 9.68 -7.46 -5.22
C ASN A 187 8.91 -7.75 -3.92
N ILE A 188 9.45 -7.30 -2.77
CA ILE A 188 8.75 -7.44 -1.48
C ILE A 188 7.41 -6.69 -1.49
N GLN A 189 7.42 -5.46 -2.02
CA GLN A 189 6.22 -4.65 -2.08
C GLN A 189 5.14 -5.22 -3.00
N GLU A 190 5.54 -5.91 -4.07
CA GLU A 190 4.62 -6.61 -4.98
C GLU A 190 3.88 -7.73 -4.24
N THR A 191 4.59 -8.60 -3.53
CA THR A 191 3.98 -9.65 -2.70
C THR A 191 3.04 -9.09 -1.62
N ILE A 192 3.46 -8.02 -0.93
CA ILE A 192 2.61 -7.33 0.05
C ILE A 192 1.33 -6.77 -0.60
N ASN A 193 1.46 -6.19 -1.79
CA ASN A 193 0.32 -5.66 -2.53
C ASN A 193 -0.64 -6.75 -2.97
N GLU A 194 -0.16 -7.88 -3.45
CA GLU A 194 -1.00 -9.03 -3.81
C GLU A 194 -1.74 -9.57 -2.60
N TYR A 195 -1.04 -9.73 -1.48
CA TYR A 195 -1.67 -10.12 -0.21
C TYR A 195 -2.82 -9.18 0.17
N TRP A 196 -2.60 -7.86 0.17
CA TRP A 196 -3.66 -6.91 0.52
C TRP A 196 -4.79 -6.82 -0.52
N ARG A 197 -4.53 -7.12 -1.81
CA ARG A 197 -5.60 -7.20 -2.82
C ARG A 197 -6.54 -8.37 -2.56
N LEU A 198 -6.02 -9.49 -2.06
CA LEU A 198 -6.83 -10.64 -1.69
C LEU A 198 -7.64 -10.37 -0.41
N GLU A 199 -7.04 -9.68 0.56
CA GLU A 199 -7.68 -9.42 1.85
C GLU A 199 -8.70 -8.27 1.79
N GLU A 200 -8.46 -7.26 0.95
CA GLU A 200 -9.27 -6.04 0.87
C GLU A 200 -9.73 -5.72 -0.57
N PRO A 201 -10.41 -6.65 -1.28
CA PRO A 201 -10.70 -6.49 -2.72
C PRO A 201 -11.64 -5.32 -3.03
N ASN A 202 -12.49 -4.94 -2.07
CA ASN A 202 -13.53 -3.93 -2.26
C ASN A 202 -13.10 -2.50 -1.87
N LEU A 203 -11.89 -2.34 -1.31
CA LEU A 203 -11.42 -1.04 -0.86
C LEU A 203 -10.66 -0.30 -1.96
N PRO A 204 -10.91 1.01 -2.16
CA PRO A 204 -10.21 1.80 -3.17
C PRO A 204 -8.72 1.96 -2.82
N ILE A 205 -7.86 1.92 -3.85
CA ILE A 205 -6.42 2.13 -3.70
C ILE A 205 -6.13 3.63 -3.57
N LYS A 206 -5.43 4.03 -2.51
CA LYS A 206 -5.02 5.43 -2.31
C LYS A 206 -3.88 5.82 -3.25
N ARG A 207 -4.20 6.62 -4.27
CA ARG A 207 -3.21 7.17 -5.22
C ARG A 207 -2.54 8.47 -4.75
N SER A 208 -3.20 9.23 -3.88
CA SER A 208 -2.63 10.45 -3.32
C SER A 208 -1.60 10.15 -2.24
N PHE A 209 -0.65 11.08 -2.06
CA PHE A 209 0.29 11.01 -0.95
C PHE A 209 -0.46 11.14 0.38
N SER A 210 -0.14 10.26 1.32
CA SER A 210 -0.57 10.45 2.70
C SER A 210 0.19 11.60 3.36
N SER A 211 -0.39 12.27 4.35
CA SER A 211 0.31 13.34 5.08
C SER A 211 1.65 12.85 5.66
N GLY A 212 1.68 11.62 6.17
CA GLY A 212 2.93 11.00 6.65
C GLY A 212 3.96 10.74 5.54
N GLU A 213 3.51 10.29 4.37
CA GLU A 213 4.39 10.07 3.20
C GLU A 213 4.99 11.40 2.71
N PHE A 214 4.19 12.47 2.70
CA PHE A 214 4.63 13.81 2.33
C PHE A 214 5.62 14.39 3.35
N ILE A 215 5.36 14.24 4.65
CA ILE A 215 6.29 14.70 5.70
C ILE A 215 7.64 13.99 5.56
N VAL A 216 7.64 12.66 5.38
CA VAL A 216 8.87 11.88 5.21
C VAL A 216 9.60 12.28 3.93
N LEU A 217 8.88 12.56 2.85
CA LEU A 217 9.49 13.06 1.61
C LEU A 217 10.20 14.40 1.81
N ILE A 218 9.58 15.36 2.49
CA ILE A 218 10.19 16.68 2.73
C ILE A 218 11.38 16.56 3.68
N VAL A 219 11.18 15.93 4.84
CA VAL A 219 12.24 15.80 5.86
C VAL A 219 13.40 14.96 5.34
N GLY A 220 13.11 13.80 4.74
CA GLY A 220 14.13 12.93 4.15
C GLY A 220 14.87 13.62 3.01
N GLY A 221 14.16 14.33 2.14
CA GLY A 221 14.78 15.11 1.06
C GLY A 221 15.74 16.19 1.57
N ILE A 222 15.37 16.94 2.61
CA ILE A 222 16.24 17.94 3.22
C ILE A 222 17.51 17.30 3.82
N ILE A 223 17.35 16.20 4.57
CA ILE A 223 18.48 15.46 5.16
C ILE A 223 19.45 14.99 4.07
N THR A 224 18.92 14.41 2.99
CA THR A 224 19.70 13.95 1.85
C THR A 224 20.44 15.10 1.17
N LEU A 225 19.80 16.26 0.98
CA LEU A 225 20.44 17.44 0.39
C LEU A 225 21.59 17.97 1.28
N ILE A 226 21.38 18.03 2.59
CA ILE A 226 22.43 18.42 3.55
C ILE A 226 23.61 17.46 3.47
N PHE A 227 23.33 16.15 3.41
CA PHE A 227 24.38 15.14 3.29
C PHE A 227 25.21 15.32 2.01
N TYR A 228 24.56 15.52 0.85
CA TYR A 228 25.25 15.78 -0.41
C TYR A 228 26.05 17.09 -0.37
N TYR A 229 25.53 18.14 0.25
CA TYR A 229 26.24 19.41 0.40
C TYR A 229 27.50 19.27 1.26
N MET A 230 27.40 18.56 2.40
CA MET A 230 28.55 18.29 3.27
C MET A 230 29.61 17.44 2.55
N PHE A 231 29.17 16.42 1.81
CA PHE A 231 30.06 15.59 0.99
C PHE A 231 30.79 16.43 -0.07
N PHE A 232 30.08 17.33 -0.75
CA PHE A 232 30.66 18.21 -1.76
C PHE A 232 31.74 19.13 -1.18
N ILE A 233 31.49 19.76 -0.02
CA ILE A 233 32.51 20.58 0.66
C ILE A 233 33.74 19.75 1.03
N ALA A 234 33.53 18.56 1.58
CA ALA A 234 34.63 17.66 1.96
C ALA A 234 35.49 17.26 0.74
N ALA A 235 34.84 16.96 -0.40
CA ALA A 235 35.53 16.62 -1.64
C ALA A 235 36.34 17.80 -2.19
N MET A 236 35.77 19.01 -2.19
CA MET A 236 36.48 20.23 -2.61
C MET A 236 37.66 20.56 -1.70
N GLY A 237 37.52 20.40 -0.39
CA GLY A 237 38.63 20.58 0.56
C GLY A 237 39.75 19.55 0.37
N ALA A 238 39.41 18.30 0.03
CA ALA A 238 40.42 17.29 -0.30
C ALA A 238 41.18 17.61 -1.59
N LEU A 239 40.50 18.17 -2.61
CA LEU A 239 41.13 18.58 -3.86
C LEU A 239 42.07 19.78 -3.71
N GLN A 240 41.84 20.68 -2.75
CA GLN A 240 42.72 21.81 -2.48
C GLN A 240 44.00 21.45 -1.71
N ASN A 241 43.99 20.31 -1.01
CA ASN A 241 45.11 19.82 -0.21
C ASN A 241 46.00 18.79 -0.96
N MET A 242 45.70 18.50 -2.23
CA MET A 242 46.51 17.70 -3.16
C MET A 242 47.26 18.61 -4.12
#